data_AF-A0AAN6N4A4-F1
#
_entry.id   AF-A0AAN6N4A4-F1
#
_cell.length_a   1.000
_cell.length_b   1.000
_cell.length_c   1.000
_cell.angle_alpha   90.00
_cell.angle_beta   90.00
_cell.angle_gamma   90.00
#
_symmetry.space_group_name_H-M   'P 1'
#
loop_
_entity.id
_entity.type
_entity.pdbx_description
1 polymer ?
#
loop_
_entity_poly.entity_id
_entity_poly.type
_entity_poly.pdbx_seq_one_letter_code
_entity_poly.pdbx_strand_id
1 'polypeptide(L)'
;MDTLLATQTCWILSSRAASTAAVIDGWLAGGSAGRDGALEKLAFLSTKLQGFRQHVDLLHECLVEIAPSFTMSGKLADIIPRHLGQSDVATTIMSEQLLKWARQPATPTQTINLATVAQCEELLVATSRVFIFITQLLAIHDVEDQCSRIDASEAQKLLARADAACQSVWTSKVIF
;
A
#
# COMPACT_ATOMS: atom_id res chain seq x y z
N MET A 1 -10.02 11.97 15.28
CA MET A 1 -8.94 11.64 14.32
C MET A 1 -8.38 12.94 13.77
N ASP A 2 -7.06 13.07 13.69
CA ASP A 2 -6.41 14.19 13.00
C ASP A 2 -6.44 13.94 11.48
N THR A 3 -7.40 14.57 10.80
CA THR A 3 -7.59 14.45 9.35
C THR A 3 -6.41 15.05 8.56
N LEU A 4 -5.69 16.02 9.13
CA LEU A 4 -4.50 16.59 8.50
C LEU A 4 -3.37 15.57 8.45
N LEU A 5 -3.13 14.84 9.54
CA LEU A 5 -2.13 13.77 9.55
C LEU A 5 -2.49 12.66 8.56
N ALA A 6 -3.76 12.24 8.52
CA ALA A 6 -4.22 11.18 7.62
C ALA A 6 -4.05 11.57 6.14
N THR A 7 -4.41 12.80 5.76
CA THR A 7 -4.24 13.31 4.39
C THR A 7 -2.77 13.44 4.01
N GLN A 8 -1.91 13.94 4.92
CA GLN A 8 -0.47 13.96 4.70
C GLN A 8 0.12 12.56 4.49
N THR A 9 -0.29 11.57 5.30
CA THR A 9 0.17 10.19 5.12
C THR A 9 -0.27 9.61 3.78
N CYS A 10 -1.49 9.91 3.31
CA CYS A 10 -1.92 9.49 1.98
C CYS A 10 -1.04 10.11 0.88
N TRP A 11 -0.74 11.40 0.96
CA TRP A 11 0.15 12.05 -0.01
C TRP A 11 1.54 11.40 -0.05
N ILE A 12 2.12 11.11 1.13
CA ILE A 12 3.41 10.42 1.25
C ILE A 12 3.36 9.03 0.60
N LEU A 13 2.33 8.25 0.89
CA LEU A 13 2.11 6.92 0.33
C LEU A 13 1.97 6.95 -1.20
N SER A 14 1.19 7.89 -1.72
CA SER A 14 0.99 8.08 -3.17
C SER A 14 2.30 8.44 -3.88
N SER A 15 3.03 9.43 -3.35
CA SER A 15 4.32 9.86 -3.89
C SER A 15 5.36 8.73 -3.86
N ARG A 16 5.41 7.96 -2.77
CA ARG A 16 6.30 6.81 -2.65
C ARG A 16 5.95 5.71 -3.65
N ALA A 17 4.67 5.40 -3.82
CA ALA A 17 4.24 4.40 -4.79
C ALA A 17 4.60 4.81 -6.23
N ALA A 18 4.39 6.09 -6.59
CA ALA A 18 4.75 6.63 -7.89
C ALA A 18 6.25 6.58 -8.17
N SER A 19 7.07 7.03 -7.21
CA SER A 19 8.53 7.06 -7.37
C SER A 19 9.13 5.66 -7.43
N THR A 20 8.65 4.73 -6.61
CA THR A 20 9.08 3.33 -6.63
C THR A 20 8.70 2.64 -7.95
N ALA A 21 7.50 2.89 -8.49
CA ALA A 21 7.10 2.36 -9.79
C ALA A 21 8.00 2.90 -10.91
N ALA A 22 8.30 4.20 -10.91
CA ALA A 22 9.17 4.82 -11.91
C ALA A 22 10.60 4.24 -11.90
N VAL A 23 11.13 3.85 -10.73
CA VAL A 23 12.42 3.16 -10.62
C VAL A 23 12.37 1.80 -11.32
N ILE A 24 11.31 1.03 -11.08
CA ILE A 24 11.12 -0.28 -11.70
C ILE A 24 10.99 -0.13 -13.22
N ASP A 25 10.17 0.81 -13.69
CA ASP A 25 9.98 1.07 -15.12
C ASP A 25 11.29 1.48 -15.81
N GLY A 26 12.12 2.27 -15.12
CA GLY A 26 13.46 2.63 -15.58
C GLY A 26 14.39 1.41 -15.77
N TRP A 27 14.31 0.39 -14.90
CA TRP A 27 15.08 -0.85 -15.10
C TRP A 27 14.56 -1.66 -16.27
N LEU A 28 13.23 -1.76 -16.40
CA LEU A 28 12.61 -2.51 -17.49
C LEU A 28 12.95 -1.91 -18.85
N ALA A 29 13.08 -0.59 -18.94
CA ALA A 29 13.52 0.10 -20.16
C ALA A 29 15.01 -0.11 -20.49
N GLY A 30 15.85 -0.34 -19.47
CA GLY A 30 17.30 -0.55 -19.62
C GLY A 30 17.72 -2.02 -19.84
N GLY A 31 16.84 -2.98 -19.57
CA GLY A 31 17.12 -4.42 -19.72
C GLY A 31 16.93 -4.91 -21.16
N SER A 32 17.92 -5.62 -21.70
CA SER A 32 17.78 -6.29 -23.01
C SER A 32 16.63 -7.29 -22.99
N ALA A 33 15.76 -7.22 -24.00
CA ALA A 33 14.55 -8.03 -24.17
C ALA A 33 14.83 -9.55 -24.11
N GLY A 34 14.77 -10.11 -22.92
CA GLY A 34 14.64 -11.53 -22.65
C GLY A 34 13.50 -11.71 -21.67
N ARG A 35 12.56 -12.63 -21.96
CA ARG A 35 11.51 -13.03 -21.01
C ARG A 35 12.15 -13.77 -19.85
N ASP A 36 12.65 -13.02 -18.89
CA ASP A 36 13.05 -13.52 -17.58
C ASP A 36 11.86 -13.33 -16.63
N GLY A 37 11.45 -14.40 -15.93
CA GLY A 37 10.33 -14.38 -15.00
C GLY A 37 10.51 -13.34 -13.88
N ALA A 38 11.73 -12.93 -13.55
CA ALA A 38 12.00 -11.85 -12.61
C ALA A 38 11.60 -10.47 -13.15
N LEU A 39 11.82 -10.19 -14.44
CA LEU A 39 11.43 -8.93 -15.07
C LEU A 39 9.91 -8.82 -15.22
N GLU A 40 9.23 -9.93 -15.55
CA GLU A 40 7.76 -9.97 -15.58
C GLU A 40 7.17 -9.70 -14.19
N LYS A 41 7.78 -10.26 -13.14
CA LYS A 41 7.39 -10.00 -11.75
C LYS A 41 7.58 -8.55 -11.34
N LEU A 42 8.69 -7.92 -11.73
CA LEU A 42 8.89 -6.49 -11.50
C LEU A 42 7.87 -5.63 -12.26
N ALA A 43 7.60 -5.93 -13.52
CA ALA A 43 6.58 -5.22 -14.30
C ALA A 43 5.19 -5.30 -13.64
N PHE A 44 4.84 -6.48 -13.13
CA PHE A 44 3.61 -6.67 -12.37
C PHE A 44 3.61 -5.87 -11.06
N LEU A 45 4.72 -5.86 -10.32
CA LEU A 45 4.86 -5.04 -9.12
C LEU A 45 4.71 -3.53 -9.40
N SER A 46 5.30 -3.02 -10.50
CA SER A 46 5.12 -1.63 -10.94
C SER A 46 3.65 -1.31 -11.19
N THR A 47 2.94 -2.21 -11.88
CA THR A 47 1.49 -2.08 -12.12
C THR A 47 0.71 -2.03 -10.79
N LYS A 48 1.08 -2.86 -9.81
CA LYS A 48 0.45 -2.87 -8.49
C LYS A 48 0.73 -1.61 -7.69
N LEU A 49 1.91 -1.02 -7.80
CA LEU A 49 2.24 0.26 -7.17
C LEU A 49 1.36 1.39 -7.73
N GLN A 50 1.15 1.42 -9.05
CA GLN A 50 0.25 2.39 -9.67
C GLN A 50 -1.21 2.20 -9.24
N GLY A 51 -1.68 0.95 -9.15
CA GLY A 51 -3.03 0.67 -8.61
C GLY A 51 -3.17 1.07 -7.14
N PHE A 52 -2.19 0.73 -6.31
CA PHE A 52 -2.15 1.14 -4.91
C PHE A 52 -2.19 2.67 -4.76
N ARG A 53 -1.39 3.38 -5.56
CA ARG A 53 -1.39 4.84 -5.60
C ARG A 53 -2.80 5.40 -5.88
N GLN A 54 -3.49 4.90 -6.91
CA GLN A 54 -4.84 5.34 -7.24
C GLN A 54 -5.82 5.16 -6.06
N HIS A 55 -5.71 4.06 -5.32
CA HIS A 55 -6.56 3.82 -4.15
C HIS A 55 -6.23 4.75 -2.98
N VAL A 56 -4.95 5.10 -2.80
CA VAL A 56 -4.52 6.10 -1.80
C VAL A 56 -4.97 7.50 -2.19
N ASP A 57 -4.85 7.88 -3.46
CA ASP A 57 -5.29 9.17 -3.98
C ASP A 57 -6.80 9.34 -3.78
N LEU A 58 -7.60 8.31 -4.06
CA LEU A 58 -9.04 8.33 -3.80
C LEU A 58 -9.37 8.47 -2.31
N LEU A 59 -8.66 7.74 -1.44
CA LEU A 59 -8.85 7.87 0.01
C LEU A 59 -8.50 9.29 0.47
N HIS A 60 -7.42 9.88 -0.06
CA HIS A 60 -7.01 11.25 0.22
C HIS A 60 -8.11 12.25 -0.16
N GLU A 61 -8.64 12.14 -1.40
CA GLU A 61 -9.72 12.99 -1.89
C GLU A 61 -10.94 12.92 -0.96
N CYS A 62 -11.39 11.72 -0.61
CA CYS A 62 -12.47 11.56 0.35
C CYS A 62 -12.13 12.25 1.67
N LEU A 63 -11.01 11.95 2.31
CA LEU A 63 -10.64 12.55 3.61
C LEU A 63 -10.59 14.09 3.59
N VAL A 64 -10.21 14.70 2.47
CA VAL A 64 -10.23 16.16 2.29
C VAL A 64 -11.67 16.67 2.18
N GLU A 65 -12.53 16.00 1.42
CA GLU A 65 -13.91 16.44 1.16
C GLU A 65 -14.82 16.36 2.38
N ILE A 66 -14.72 15.30 3.20
CA ILE A 66 -15.63 15.07 4.34
C ILE A 66 -15.23 15.84 5.62
N ALA A 67 -14.07 16.50 5.64
CA ALA A 67 -13.57 17.24 6.80
C ALA A 67 -14.52 18.29 7.42
N PRO A 68 -15.43 18.97 6.69
CA PRO A 68 -16.26 20.04 7.29
C PRO A 68 -17.54 19.59 8.01
N SER A 69 -18.08 18.38 7.76
CA SER A 69 -19.44 18.02 8.22
C SER A 69 -19.71 16.53 8.47
N PHE A 70 -18.72 15.65 8.28
CA PHE A 70 -18.92 14.22 8.37
C PHE A 70 -18.85 13.71 9.80
N THR A 71 -19.87 12.93 10.20
CA THR A 71 -19.84 12.20 11.48
C THR A 71 -19.21 10.84 11.25
N MET A 72 -17.96 10.70 11.69
CA MET A 72 -17.20 9.46 11.60
C MET A 72 -17.41 8.61 12.86
N SER A 73 -17.70 7.32 12.71
CA SER A 73 -17.70 6.39 13.83
C SER A 73 -16.32 6.34 14.50
N GLY A 74 -16.29 6.13 15.82
CA GLY A 74 -15.03 5.99 16.57
C GLY A 74 -14.15 4.86 16.03
N LYS A 75 -14.77 3.74 15.63
CA LYS A 75 -14.04 2.60 15.03
C LYS A 75 -13.35 2.97 13.71
N LEU A 76 -14.04 3.70 12.83
CA LEU A 76 -13.45 4.17 11.58
C LEU A 76 -12.32 5.17 11.84
N ALA A 77 -12.52 6.07 12.82
CA ALA A 77 -11.51 7.02 13.27
C ALA A 77 -10.25 6.36 13.85
N ASP A 78 -10.34 5.13 14.36
CA ASP A 78 -9.20 4.34 14.85
C ASP A 78 -8.52 3.53 13.72
N ILE A 79 -9.31 2.96 12.82
CA ILE A 79 -8.84 2.09 11.73
C ILE A 79 -8.02 2.89 10.71
N ILE A 80 -8.46 4.09 10.34
CA ILE A 80 -7.78 4.94 9.34
C ILE A 80 -6.32 5.23 9.72
N PRO A 81 -6.03 5.89 10.86
CA PRO A 81 -4.65 6.24 11.20
C PRO A 81 -3.78 4.99 11.42
N ARG A 82 -4.34 3.92 11.98
CA ARG A 82 -3.64 2.64 12.16
C ARG A 82 -3.14 2.09 10.83
N HIS A 83 -4.03 1.89 9.86
CA HIS A 83 -3.65 1.25 8.60
C HIS A 83 -2.85 2.18 7.69
N LEU A 84 -3.09 3.49 7.73
CA LEU A 84 -2.22 4.47 7.06
C LEU A 84 -0.80 4.43 7.62
N GLY A 85 -0.65 4.47 8.95
CA GLY A 85 0.65 4.41 9.60
C GLY A 85 1.40 3.10 9.34
N GLN A 86 0.72 1.95 9.46
CA GLN A 86 1.33 0.65 9.15
C GLN A 86 1.77 0.55 7.69
N SER A 87 0.93 1.02 6.76
CA SER A 87 1.24 1.02 5.33
C SER A 87 2.41 1.95 5.03
N ASP A 88 2.53 3.09 5.70
CA ASP A 88 3.65 4.02 5.53
C ASP A 88 4.99 3.37 5.88
N VAL A 89 5.06 2.70 7.03
CA VAL A 89 6.27 1.97 7.44
C VAL A 89 6.57 0.82 6.47
N ALA A 90 5.56 0.00 6.13
CA ALA A 90 5.76 -1.16 5.26
C ALA A 90 6.19 -0.77 3.83
N THR A 91 5.56 0.26 3.24
CA THR A 91 5.92 0.74 1.90
C THR A 91 7.27 1.44 1.88
N THR A 92 7.69 2.08 2.99
CA THR A 92 9.06 2.60 3.14
C THR A 92 10.08 1.46 3.03
N ILE A 93 9.89 0.38 3.79
CA ILE A 93 10.78 -0.78 3.79
C ILE A 93 10.84 -1.43 2.41
N MET A 94 9.68 -1.65 1.78
CA MET A 94 9.59 -2.15 0.40
C MET A 94 10.39 -1.26 -0.57
N SER A 95 10.20 0.06 -0.50
CA SER A 95 10.85 0.99 -1.41
C SER A 95 12.37 1.02 -1.19
N GLU A 96 12.83 0.96 0.06
CA GLU A 96 14.26 0.82 0.39
C GLU A 96 14.86 -0.47 -0.16
N GLN A 97 14.15 -1.60 -0.06
CA GLN A 97 14.61 -2.88 -0.61
C GLN A 97 14.73 -2.83 -2.14
N LEU A 98 13.72 -2.28 -2.83
CA LEU A 98 13.74 -2.11 -4.28
C LEU A 98 14.85 -1.17 -4.73
N LEU A 99 15.06 -0.05 -4.03
CA LEU A 99 16.16 0.88 -4.31
C LEU A 99 17.54 0.27 -4.07
N LYS A 100 17.68 -0.62 -3.08
CA LYS A 100 18.94 -1.36 -2.86
C LYS A 100 19.26 -2.27 -4.04
N TRP A 101 18.27 -3.00 -4.55
CA TRP A 101 18.46 -3.80 -5.77
C TRP A 101 18.81 -2.92 -6.98
N ALA A 102 18.25 -1.70 -7.07
CA ALA A 102 18.56 -0.73 -8.12
C ALA A 102 20.02 -0.34 -8.25
N ARG A 103 20.69 -0.28 -7.11
CA ARG A 103 22.03 0.28 -7.00
C ARG A 103 23.11 -0.79 -7.16
N GLN A 104 22.73 -2.07 -7.27
CA GLN A 104 23.69 -3.14 -7.44
C GLN A 104 24.14 -3.24 -8.90
N PRO A 105 25.47 -3.35 -9.16
CA PRO A 105 26.01 -3.43 -10.52
C PRO A 105 25.77 -4.78 -11.22
N ALA A 106 25.18 -5.76 -10.53
CA ALA A 106 24.81 -7.04 -11.11
C ALA A 106 23.47 -6.95 -11.87
N THR A 107 23.28 -7.80 -12.89
CA THR A 107 22.01 -7.89 -13.63
C THR A 107 20.84 -8.13 -12.68
N PRO A 108 19.68 -7.45 -12.83
CA PRO A 108 18.54 -7.53 -11.91
C PRO A 108 18.10 -8.97 -11.61
N THR A 109 18.21 -9.85 -12.60
CA THR A 109 17.81 -11.26 -12.55
C THR A 109 18.64 -12.11 -11.59
N GLN A 110 19.84 -11.66 -11.21
CA GLN A 110 20.72 -12.33 -10.24
C GLN A 110 20.54 -11.82 -8.80
N THR A 111 19.88 -10.68 -8.62
CA THR A 111 19.82 -9.95 -7.34
C THR A 111 18.40 -9.85 -6.77
N ILE A 112 17.37 -10.00 -7.60
CA ILE A 112 15.96 -9.94 -7.16
C ILE A 112 15.58 -11.22 -6.41
N ASN A 113 15.15 -11.06 -5.16
CA ASN A 113 14.50 -12.12 -4.43
C ASN A 113 13.00 -12.16 -4.78
N LEU A 114 12.59 -13.16 -5.56
CA LEU A 114 11.20 -13.33 -5.99
C LEU A 114 10.21 -13.52 -4.82
N ALA A 115 10.64 -14.09 -3.70
CA ALA A 115 9.80 -14.22 -2.51
C ALA A 115 9.53 -12.85 -1.88
N THR A 116 10.54 -11.97 -1.84
CA THR A 116 10.38 -10.59 -1.38
C THR A 116 9.47 -9.79 -2.32
N VAL A 117 9.61 -9.96 -3.64
CA VAL A 117 8.68 -9.35 -4.62
C VAL A 117 7.25 -9.80 -4.37
N ALA A 118 7.01 -11.09 -4.15
CA ALA A 118 5.67 -11.61 -3.85
C ALA A 118 5.09 -11.05 -2.53
N GLN A 119 5.91 -10.85 -1.51
CA GLN A 119 5.50 -10.19 -0.26
C GLN A 119 5.10 -8.73 -0.50
N CYS A 120 5.85 -8.01 -1.35
CA CYS A 120 5.53 -6.64 -1.72
C CYS A 120 4.22 -6.57 -2.52
N GLU A 121 4.01 -7.49 -3.46
CA GLU A 121 2.73 -7.62 -4.19
C GLU A 121 1.55 -7.83 -3.24
N GLU A 122 1.69 -8.75 -2.28
CA GLU A 122 0.63 -9.05 -1.30
C GLU A 122 0.36 -7.86 -0.37
N LEU A 123 1.41 -7.15 0.08
CA LEU A 123 1.29 -5.91 0.84
C LEU A 123 0.42 -4.89 0.09
N LEU A 124 0.77 -4.59 -1.16
CA LEU A 124 0.07 -3.60 -1.97
C LEU A 124 -1.39 -3.99 -2.20
N VAL A 125 -1.66 -5.26 -2.47
CA VAL A 125 -3.03 -5.76 -2.66
C VAL A 125 -3.85 -5.68 -1.38
N ALA A 126 -3.31 -6.14 -0.25
CA ALA A 126 -4.04 -6.17 1.01
C ALA A 126 -4.36 -4.75 1.52
N THR A 127 -3.37 -3.85 1.47
CA THR A 127 -3.54 -2.44 1.88
C THR A 127 -4.46 -1.66 0.95
N SER A 128 -4.36 -1.88 -0.38
CA SER A 128 -5.32 -1.28 -1.34
C SER A 128 -6.76 -1.65 -1.02
N ARG A 129 -7.02 -2.92 -0.66
CA ARG A 129 -8.37 -3.37 -0.28
C ARG A 129 -8.88 -2.68 0.99
N VAL A 130 -8.00 -2.46 1.96
CA VAL A 130 -8.33 -1.65 3.16
C VAL A 130 -8.67 -0.22 2.77
N PHE A 131 -7.90 0.42 1.91
CA PHE A 131 -8.18 1.80 1.51
C PHE A 131 -9.47 1.94 0.72
N ILE A 132 -9.78 1.00 -0.16
CA ILE A 132 -11.09 0.93 -0.84
C ILE A 132 -12.21 0.75 0.19
N PHE A 133 -12.05 -0.17 1.13
CA PHE A 133 -13.05 -0.43 2.17
C PHE A 133 -13.29 0.82 3.04
N ILE A 134 -12.23 1.48 3.49
CA ILE A 134 -12.30 2.75 4.22
C ILE A 134 -13.02 3.81 3.39
N THR A 135 -12.65 3.98 2.12
CA THR A 135 -13.30 4.92 1.20
C THR A 135 -14.81 4.66 1.11
N GLN A 136 -15.22 3.40 1.02
CA GLN A 136 -16.63 3.02 1.00
C GLN A 136 -17.33 3.35 2.33
N LEU A 137 -16.68 3.15 3.48
CA LEU A 137 -17.23 3.52 4.78
C LEU A 137 -17.37 5.04 4.95
N LEU A 138 -16.43 5.80 4.39
CA LEU A 138 -16.45 7.26 4.38
C LEU A 138 -17.61 7.84 3.53
N ALA A 139 -18.14 7.06 2.59
CA ALA A 139 -19.35 7.42 1.85
C ALA A 139 -20.67 7.15 2.61
N ILE A 140 -20.61 6.51 3.79
CA ILE A 140 -21.78 6.17 4.61
C ILE A 140 -21.96 7.26 5.67
N HIS A 141 -23.10 7.93 5.69
CA HIS A 141 -23.39 8.99 6.67
C HIS A 141 -23.87 8.45 8.03
N ASP A 142 -24.33 7.21 8.09
CA ASP A 142 -24.82 6.59 9.31
C ASP A 142 -23.69 5.90 10.09
N VAL A 143 -23.54 6.29 11.36
CA VAL A 143 -22.46 5.81 12.25
C VAL A 143 -22.66 4.34 12.64
N GLU A 144 -23.91 3.88 12.77
CA GLU A 144 -24.21 2.49 13.13
C GLU A 144 -23.95 1.54 11.97
N ASP A 145 -24.29 1.92 10.73
CA ASP A 145 -23.96 1.15 9.53
C ASP A 145 -22.45 1.07 9.30
N GLN A 146 -21.71 2.16 9.53
CA GLN A 146 -20.24 2.11 9.53
C GLN A 146 -19.71 1.09 10.54
N CYS A 147 -20.20 1.13 11.79
CA CYS A 147 -19.80 0.19 12.82
C CYS A 147 -20.14 -1.26 12.46
N SER A 148 -21.36 -1.50 11.98
CA SER A 148 -21.85 -2.83 11.59
C SER A 148 -21.01 -3.44 10.47
N ARG A 149 -20.67 -2.63 9.46
CA ARG A 149 -19.80 -3.07 8.35
C ARG A 149 -18.37 -3.34 8.80
N ILE A 150 -17.83 -2.56 9.73
CA ILE A 150 -16.52 -2.83 10.32
C ILE A 150 -16.55 -4.16 11.09
N ASP A 151 -17.63 -4.43 11.83
CA ASP A 151 -17.76 -5.63 12.67
C ASP A 151 -18.06 -6.91 11.87
N ALA A 152 -18.43 -6.78 10.59
CA ALA A 152 -18.65 -7.91 9.72
C ALA A 152 -17.39 -8.80 9.64
N SER A 153 -17.58 -10.13 9.69
CA SER A 153 -16.48 -11.10 9.68
C SER A 153 -15.51 -10.91 8.51
N GLU A 154 -16.03 -10.60 7.31
CA GLU A 154 -15.22 -10.37 6.13
C GLU A 154 -14.39 -9.07 6.22
N ALA A 155 -14.92 -8.02 6.84
CA ALA A 155 -14.15 -6.80 7.10
C ALA A 155 -13.01 -7.08 8.09
N GLN A 156 -13.27 -7.82 9.17
CA GLN A 156 -12.25 -8.21 10.13
C GLN A 156 -11.13 -9.07 9.49
N LYS A 157 -11.49 -10.02 8.61
CA LYS A 157 -10.51 -10.80 7.84
C LYS A 157 -9.68 -9.92 6.91
N LEU A 158 -10.31 -8.94 6.26
CA LEU A 158 -9.65 -7.99 5.36
C LEU A 158 -8.63 -7.13 6.12
N LEU A 159 -9.01 -6.58 7.29
CA LEU A 159 -8.12 -5.77 8.13
C LEU A 159 -6.95 -6.61 8.65
N ALA A 160 -7.23 -7.80 9.18
CA ALA A 160 -6.20 -8.72 9.69
C ALA A 160 -5.23 -9.17 8.59
N ARG A 161 -5.69 -9.37 7.36
CA ARG A 161 -4.83 -9.71 6.22
C ARG A 161 -3.86 -8.57 5.88
N ALA A 162 -4.32 -7.32 5.93
CA ALA A 162 -3.45 -6.17 5.72
C ALA A 162 -2.41 -5.99 6.84
N ASP A 163 -2.82 -6.20 8.10
CA ASP A 163 -1.89 -6.23 9.23
C ASP A 163 -0.80 -7.30 9.03
N ALA A 164 -1.20 -8.52 8.66
CA ALA A 164 -0.28 -9.63 8.42
C ALA A 164 0.68 -9.36 7.26
N ALA A 165 0.19 -8.74 6.18
CA ALA A 165 1.02 -8.36 5.04
C ALA A 165 2.05 -7.27 5.41
N CYS A 166 1.65 -6.25 6.18
CA CYS A 166 2.57 -5.24 6.71
C CYS A 166 3.64 -5.89 7.60
N GLN A 167 3.22 -6.76 8.53
CA GLN A 167 4.13 -7.49 9.42
C GLN A 167 5.11 -8.37 8.65
N SER A 168 4.66 -9.04 7.59
CA SER A 168 5.51 -9.91 6.75
C SER A 168 6.65 -9.13 6.08
N VAL A 169 6.40 -7.89 5.65
CA VAL A 169 7.45 -7.04 5.06
C VAL A 169 8.40 -6.53 6.15
N TRP A 170 7.90 -6.23 7.34
CA TRP A 170 8.73 -5.80 8.46
C TRP A 170 9.70 -6.88 8.95
N THR A 171 9.22 -8.11 9.13
CA THR A 171 10.07 -9.23 9.55
C THR A 171 11.11 -9.60 8.51
N SER A 172 10.81 -9.37 7.23
CA SER A 172 11.76 -9.58 6.13
C SER A 172 12.92 -8.56 6.13
N LYS A 173 12.81 -7.45 6.88
CA LYS A 173 13.93 -6.53 7.14
C LYS A 173 14.99 -7.15 8.07
N VAL A 174 14.63 -8.14 8.89
CA VAL A 174 15.49 -8.70 9.95
C VAL A 174 16.42 -9.81 9.42
N ILE A 175 16.19 -10.33 8.21
CA ILE A 175 16.93 -11.47 7.65
C ILE A 175 18.11 -11.03 6.77
N PHE A 176 18.40 -9.73 6.67
CA PHE A 176 19.51 -9.18 5.89
C PHE A 176 20.49 -8.35 6.74
#